data_AF-A0A0C2HD30-F1
#
_entry.id   AF-A0A0C2HD30-F1
#
_cell.length_a   1.000
_cell.length_b   1.000
_cell.length_c   1.000
_cell.angle_alpha   90.00
_cell.angle_beta   90.00
_cell.angle_gamma   90.00
#
_symmetry.space_group_name_H-M   'P 1'
#
loop_
_entity.id
_entity.type
_entity.pdbx_description
1 polymer ?
#
loop_
_entity_poly.entity_id
_entity_poly.type
_entity_poly.pdbx_seq_one_letter_code
_entity_poly.pdbx_strand_id
1 'polypeptide(L)'
;MSMGSTPLIKALCPSEGWIQGGTQVIVIGENFFEGLQIAFGSTTVWSELVQVISPHAMRVTSPPRHNAGVVEVTLQYKNKQYSRGAPVRFTYASLTEPSIDFGFQRLQKLLPKYPGDPERLPKEIILKRAAELAEALYSRYE
;
A
#
# COMPACT_ATOMS: atom_id res chain seq x y z
N MET A 1 -0.38 34.42 22.01
CA MET A 1 -1.36 33.50 21.39
C MET A 1 -1.11 33.54 19.90
N SER A 2 -0.32 32.60 19.36
CA SER A 2 -0.01 32.58 17.93
C SER A 2 -1.24 32.10 17.16
N MET A 3 -1.63 32.81 16.11
CA MET A 3 -2.73 32.40 15.24
C MET A 3 -2.42 31.04 14.58
N GLY A 4 -2.97 29.97 15.16
CA GLY A 4 -3.70 28.90 14.47
C GLY A 4 -3.15 28.35 13.14
N SER A 5 -1.87 28.08 13.02
CA SER A 5 -1.33 27.39 11.84
C SER A 5 -1.78 25.92 11.84
N THR A 6 -2.73 25.59 10.96
CA THR A 6 -3.34 24.25 10.90
C THR A 6 -2.39 23.26 10.23
N PRO A 7 -2.08 22.09 10.84
CA PRO A 7 -1.27 21.06 10.21
C PRO A 7 -1.91 20.54 8.92
N LEU A 8 -1.11 20.47 7.86
CA LEU A 8 -1.55 20.06 6.53
C LEU A 8 -0.59 19.05 5.91
N ILE A 9 -1.13 17.98 5.34
CA ILE A 9 -0.37 17.06 4.48
C ILE A 9 -0.49 17.52 3.03
N LYS A 10 0.64 17.59 2.32
CA LYS A 10 0.70 17.89 0.88
C LYS A 10 1.03 16.66 0.03
N ALA A 11 1.92 15.79 0.51
CA ALA A 11 2.35 14.60 -0.23
C ALA A 11 2.90 13.50 0.69
N LEU A 12 2.97 12.27 0.13
CA LEU A 12 3.60 11.09 0.74
C LEU A 12 4.63 10.53 -0.24
N CYS A 13 5.79 10.11 0.28
CA CYS A 13 6.82 9.43 -0.51
C CYS A 13 7.43 8.25 0.26
N PRO A 14 7.23 7.00 -0.17
CA PRO A 14 6.28 6.57 -1.21
C PRO A 14 4.81 6.77 -0.78
N SER A 15 3.89 6.82 -1.75
CA SER A 15 2.44 6.85 -1.52
C SER A 15 1.79 5.46 -1.49
N GLU A 16 2.60 4.41 -1.37
CA GLU A 16 2.16 3.02 -1.36
C GLU A 16 3.08 2.14 -0.50
N GLY A 17 2.56 1.00 -0.05
CA GLY A 17 3.27 0.02 0.76
C GLY A 17 2.46 -1.25 0.98
N TRP A 18 3.04 -2.23 1.68
CA TRP A 18 2.42 -3.55 1.85
C TRP A 18 1.43 -3.61 3.01
N ILE A 19 0.42 -4.48 2.92
CA ILE A 19 -0.55 -4.72 4.02
C ILE A 19 0.12 -5.16 5.33
N GLN A 20 1.31 -5.76 5.29
CA GLN A 20 2.09 -6.10 6.48
C GLN A 20 2.59 -4.85 7.24
N GLY A 21 2.49 -3.65 6.65
CA GLY A 21 3.06 -2.43 7.20
C GLY A 21 4.58 -2.41 7.09
N GLY A 22 5.23 -1.50 7.83
CA GLY A 22 6.68 -1.39 7.86
C GLY A 22 7.29 -0.50 6.77
N THR A 23 6.51 0.00 5.82
CA THR A 23 7.01 0.95 4.81
C THR A 23 7.36 2.27 5.48
N GLN A 24 8.61 2.72 5.34
CA GLN A 24 9.01 4.07 5.75
C GLN A 24 8.49 5.08 4.74
N VAL A 25 7.65 6.00 5.20
CA VAL A 25 7.01 7.05 4.42
C VAL A 25 7.50 8.41 4.92
N ILE A 26 7.95 9.26 3.99
CA ILE A 26 8.16 10.68 4.25
C ILE A 26 6.86 11.42 3.94
N VAL A 27 6.30 12.05 4.96
CA VAL A 27 5.13 12.92 4.88
C VAL A 27 5.62 14.35 4.72
N ILE A 28 5.21 14.99 3.64
CA ILE A 28 5.57 16.36 3.30
C ILE A 28 4.35 17.24 3.57
N GLY A 29 4.54 18.37 4.25
CA GLY A 29 3.43 19.21 4.65
C GLY A 29 3.84 20.56 5.27
N GLU A 30 2.97 21.05 6.14
CA GLU A 30 3.15 22.32 6.85
C GLU A 30 2.70 22.20 8.31
N ASN A 31 3.34 23.01 9.16
CA ASN A 31 3.00 23.20 10.57
C ASN A 31 3.07 21.90 11.39
N PHE A 32 4.04 21.03 11.09
CA PHE A 32 4.32 19.87 11.92
C PHE A 32 5.05 20.26 13.21
N PHE A 33 4.76 19.56 14.29
CA PHE A 33 5.34 19.81 15.61
C PHE A 33 5.36 18.51 16.42
N GLU A 34 6.20 18.46 17.44
CA GLU A 34 6.35 17.26 18.29
C GLU A 34 5.03 16.86 18.96
N GLY A 35 4.73 15.55 18.95
CA GLY A 35 3.48 15.00 19.48
C GLY A 35 2.29 15.05 18.52
N LEU A 36 2.46 15.59 17.31
CA LEU A 36 1.50 15.44 16.22
C LEU A 36 1.42 13.97 15.80
N GLN A 37 0.21 13.40 15.82
CA GLN A 37 -0.05 12.04 15.39
C GLN A 37 -0.51 12.01 13.94
N ILE A 38 -0.37 10.84 13.32
CA ILE A 38 -0.81 10.57 11.95
C ILE A 38 -1.58 9.25 11.92
N ALA A 39 -2.61 9.18 11.10
CA ALA A 39 -3.45 8.00 10.93
C ALA A 39 -3.57 7.64 9.44
N PHE A 40 -3.52 6.34 9.17
CA PHE A 40 -3.75 5.73 7.86
C PHE A 40 -5.15 5.08 7.90
N GLY A 41 -6.13 5.74 7.30
CA GLY A 41 -7.55 5.40 7.45
C GLY A 41 -7.99 5.53 8.90
N SER A 42 -8.46 4.44 9.49
CA SER A 42 -8.86 4.36 10.91
C SER A 42 -7.71 4.01 11.86
N THR A 43 -6.51 3.71 11.35
CA THR A 43 -5.40 3.23 12.17
C THR A 43 -4.44 4.38 12.50
N THR A 44 -4.45 4.83 13.75
CA THR A 44 -3.46 5.80 14.27
C THR A 44 -2.10 5.11 14.44
N VAL A 45 -1.05 5.77 13.97
CA VAL A 45 0.33 5.29 14.09
C VAL A 45 0.85 5.59 15.49
N TRP A 46 1.53 4.61 16.08
CA TRP A 46 2.16 4.71 17.39
C TRP A 46 3.26 5.79 17.39
N SER A 47 3.39 6.51 18.50
CA SER A 47 4.29 7.69 18.58
C SER A 47 5.75 7.38 18.27
N GLU A 48 6.24 6.19 18.66
CA GLU A 48 7.60 5.74 18.41
C GLU A 48 7.90 5.47 16.93
N LEU A 49 6.87 5.31 16.11
CA LEU A 49 6.96 5.14 14.66
C LEU A 49 6.74 6.46 13.91
N VAL A 50 6.61 7.58 14.62
CA VAL A 50 6.41 8.93 14.08
C VAL A 50 7.57 9.82 14.52
N GLN A 51 8.32 10.33 13.55
CA GLN A 51 9.42 11.26 13.79
C GLN A 51 9.19 12.54 13.00
N VAL A 52 8.90 13.64 13.69
CA VAL A 52 8.87 14.96 13.07
C VAL A 52 10.30 15.41 12.84
N ILE A 53 10.67 15.63 11.59
CA ILE A 53 12.01 16.06 11.19
C ILE A 53 12.09 17.59 11.19
N SER A 54 11.03 18.24 10.71
CA SER A 54 10.90 19.69 10.65
C SER A 54 9.41 20.06 10.59
N PRO A 55 9.05 21.36 10.65
CA PRO A 55 7.69 21.80 10.40
C PRO A 55 7.10 21.42 9.03
N HIS A 56 7.93 20.92 8.10
CA HIS A 56 7.53 20.55 6.74
C HIS A 56 7.69 19.06 6.41
N ALA A 57 8.30 18.28 7.30
CA ALA A 57 8.63 16.88 7.03
C ALA A 57 8.48 16.02 8.28
N MET A 58 7.86 14.86 8.10
CA MET A 58 7.70 13.84 9.13
C MET A 58 7.99 12.48 8.51
N ARG A 59 8.80 11.67 9.19
CA ARG A 59 9.00 10.27 8.84
C ARG A 59 8.02 9.43 9.63
N VAL A 60 7.32 8.53 8.96
CA VAL A 60 6.37 7.62 9.58
C VAL A 60 6.58 6.21 9.05
N THR A 61 6.39 5.20 9.90
CA THR A 61 6.30 3.80 9.45
C THR A 61 4.83 3.43 9.28
N SER A 62 4.44 2.99 8.08
CA SER A 62 3.05 2.60 7.80
C SER A 62 2.61 1.45 8.73
N PRO A 63 1.44 1.53 9.37
CA PRO A 63 0.94 0.45 10.21
C PRO A 63 0.47 -0.73 9.35
N PRO A 64 0.41 -1.95 9.92
CA PRO A 64 -0.21 -3.08 9.24
C PRO A 64 -1.71 -2.87 9.03
N ARG A 65 -2.26 -3.52 8.01
CA ARG A 65 -3.69 -3.51 7.65
C ARG A 65 -4.11 -4.90 7.18
N HIS A 66 -5.37 -5.28 7.41
CA HIS A 66 -5.88 -6.59 6.98
C HIS A 66 -6.16 -6.68 5.48
N ASN A 67 -6.69 -5.61 4.89
CA ASN A 67 -7.12 -5.57 3.49
C ASN A 67 -6.25 -4.57 2.71
N ALA A 68 -6.05 -4.85 1.42
CA ALA A 68 -5.40 -3.90 0.54
C ALA A 68 -6.37 -2.78 0.14
N GLY A 69 -5.89 -1.88 -0.70
CA GLY A 69 -6.63 -0.74 -1.21
C GLY A 69 -6.24 0.57 -0.54
N VAL A 70 -6.93 1.62 -1.00
CA VAL A 70 -6.58 3.00 -0.71
C VAL A 70 -7.12 3.43 0.66
N VAL A 71 -6.33 4.21 1.40
CA VAL A 71 -6.74 4.90 2.62
C VAL A 71 -6.43 6.38 2.54
N GLU A 72 -7.23 7.18 3.23
CA GLU A 72 -6.91 8.58 3.50
C GLU A 72 -5.92 8.67 4.65
N VAL A 73 -4.95 9.58 4.53
CA VAL A 73 -3.97 9.86 5.58
C VAL A 73 -4.32 11.19 6.22
N THR A 74 -4.41 11.20 7.54
CA THR A 74 -4.84 12.38 8.32
C THR A 74 -3.94 12.62 9.51
N LEU A 75 -3.96 13.85 10.03
CA LEU A 75 -3.18 14.24 11.22
C LEU A 75 -4.11 14.37 12.42
N GLN A 76 -3.60 14.12 13.62
CA GLN A 76 -4.36 14.18 14.86
C GLN A 76 -3.53 14.79 15.99
N TYR A 77 -4.16 15.62 16.83
CA TYR A 77 -3.56 16.12 18.08
C TYR A 77 -4.67 16.43 19.10
N LYS A 78 -4.55 15.92 20.33
CA LYS A 78 -5.53 16.14 21.42
C LYS A 78 -6.98 15.95 20.97
N ASN A 79 -7.28 14.83 20.31
CA ASN A 79 -8.59 14.47 19.75
C ASN A 79 -9.12 15.36 18.61
N LYS A 80 -8.35 16.36 18.15
CA LYS A 80 -8.66 17.13 16.95
C LYS A 80 -7.98 16.50 15.74
N GLN A 81 -8.75 16.26 14.69
CA GLN A 81 -8.25 15.77 13.41
C GLN A 81 -8.06 16.91 12.41
N TYR A 82 -7.04 16.81 11.57
CA TYR A 82 -6.70 17.79 10.53
C TYR A 82 -6.59 17.09 9.16
N SER A 83 -6.46 17.90 8.09
CA SER A 83 -6.32 17.44 6.69
C SER A 83 -7.51 16.65 6.11
N ARG A 84 -8.73 16.75 6.70
CA ARG A 84 -9.94 16.12 6.14
C ARG A 84 -10.44 16.74 4.81
N GLY A 85 -10.17 18.03 4.57
CA GLY A 85 -10.69 18.75 3.40
C GLY A 85 -9.94 18.52 2.09
N ALA A 86 -8.73 17.95 2.17
CA ALA A 86 -7.89 17.59 1.02
C ALA A 86 -7.06 16.35 1.37
N PRO A 87 -7.70 15.16 1.46
CA PRO A 87 -7.05 13.97 1.97
C PRO A 87 -5.99 13.48 0.98
N VAL A 88 -4.75 13.37 1.47
CA VAL A 88 -3.69 12.67 0.75
C VAL A 88 -3.89 11.17 0.97
N ARG A 89 -3.68 10.37 -0.07
CA ARG A 89 -4.00 8.94 -0.07
C ARG A 89 -2.76 8.07 -0.05
N PHE A 90 -2.84 6.95 0.66
CA PHE A 90 -1.85 5.89 0.67
C PHE A 90 -2.47 4.58 0.19
N THR A 91 -1.78 3.85 -0.67
CA THR A 91 -2.27 2.58 -1.23
C THR A 91 -1.61 1.41 -0.52
N TYR A 92 -2.41 0.58 0.15
CA TYR A 92 -1.95 -0.71 0.62
C TYR A 92 -2.02 -1.74 -0.51
N ALA A 93 -0.90 -2.35 -0.84
CA ALA A 93 -0.81 -3.49 -1.75
C ALA A 93 -0.78 -4.79 -0.95
N SER A 94 -1.45 -5.82 -1.47
CA SER A 94 -1.38 -7.17 -0.92
C SER A 94 -0.89 -8.14 -2.00
N LEU A 95 -0.01 -9.07 -1.60
CA LEU A 95 0.32 -10.25 -2.39
C LEU A 95 -0.79 -11.30 -2.34
N THR A 96 -1.85 -11.16 -1.54
CA THR A 96 -2.91 -12.16 -1.40
C THR A 96 -4.26 -11.71 -1.93
N GLU A 97 -4.44 -10.42 -2.25
CA GLU A 97 -5.64 -10.03 -2.99
C GLU A 97 -5.57 -10.63 -4.40
N PRO A 98 -6.64 -11.31 -4.86
CA PRO A 98 -6.71 -11.83 -6.22
C PRO A 98 -6.86 -10.66 -7.19
N SER A 99 -5.76 -9.93 -7.43
CA SER A 99 -5.67 -9.04 -8.55
C SER A 99 -5.32 -9.85 -9.79
N ILE A 100 -5.78 -9.38 -10.95
CA ILE A 100 -5.47 -10.00 -12.24
C ILE A 100 -3.94 -10.13 -12.39
N ASP A 101 -3.18 -9.09 -12.02
CA ASP A 101 -1.72 -9.11 -12.10
C ASP A 101 -1.06 -10.06 -11.11
N PHE A 102 -1.59 -10.21 -9.89
CA PHE A 102 -1.10 -11.21 -8.94
C PHE A 102 -1.36 -12.64 -9.45
N GLY A 103 -2.55 -12.89 -10.01
CA GLY A 103 -2.88 -14.16 -10.68
C GLY A 103 -1.89 -14.49 -11.80
N PHE A 104 -1.60 -13.52 -12.67
CA PHE A 104 -0.59 -13.66 -13.71
C PHE A 104 0.82 -13.89 -13.16
N GLN A 105 1.25 -13.17 -12.13
CA GLN A 105 2.56 -13.40 -11.50
C GLN A 105 2.69 -14.79 -10.88
N ARG A 106 1.63 -15.28 -10.24
CA ARG A 106 1.59 -16.61 -9.65
C ARG A 106 1.64 -17.69 -10.72
N LEU A 107 0.81 -17.58 -11.76
CA LEU A 107 0.83 -18.50 -12.89
C LEU A 107 2.16 -18.45 -13.66
N GLN A 108 2.77 -17.27 -13.82
CA GLN A 108 4.07 -17.10 -14.46
C GLN A 108 5.19 -17.92 -13.79
N LYS A 109 5.09 -18.15 -12.46
CA LYS A 109 6.02 -18.96 -11.68
C LYS A 109 5.68 -20.45 -11.68
N LEU A 110 4.39 -20.78 -11.75
CA LEU A 110 3.89 -22.16 -11.62
C LEU A 110 3.85 -22.91 -12.96
N LEU A 111 3.61 -22.21 -14.07
CA LEU A 111 3.48 -22.84 -15.37
C LEU A 111 4.83 -23.35 -15.88
N PRO A 112 4.86 -24.55 -16.48
CA PRO A 112 6.07 -25.08 -17.09
C PRO A 112 6.52 -24.19 -18.25
N LYS A 113 7.83 -23.95 -18.35
CA LYS A 113 8.48 -23.31 -19.51
C LYS A 113 9.07 -24.38 -20.41
N TYR A 114 8.95 -24.19 -21.72
CA TYR A 114 9.48 -25.08 -22.76
C TYR A 114 10.65 -24.44 -23.50
N PRO A 115 11.50 -25.23 -24.17
CA PRO A 115 12.55 -24.70 -25.04
C PRO A 115 11.99 -23.71 -26.06
N GLY A 116 12.59 -22.53 -26.16
CA GLY A 116 12.13 -21.44 -27.03
C GLY A 116 11.16 -20.46 -26.37
N ASP A 117 10.71 -20.71 -25.14
CA ASP A 117 9.91 -19.73 -24.41
C ASP A 117 10.72 -18.49 -24.04
N PRO A 118 10.09 -17.30 -24.05
CA PRO A 118 10.70 -16.10 -23.50
C PRO A 118 10.90 -16.21 -21.99
N GLU A 119 11.84 -15.42 -21.45
CA GLU A 119 12.13 -15.37 -20.02
C GLU A 119 10.88 -15.02 -19.18
N ARG A 120 9.99 -14.19 -19.72
CA ARG A 120 8.66 -13.94 -19.17
C ARG A 120 7.61 -14.33 -20.20
N LEU A 121 6.68 -15.19 -19.82
CA LEU A 121 5.62 -15.66 -20.71
C LEU A 121 4.60 -14.52 -20.95
N PRO A 122 4.13 -14.33 -22.19
CA PRO A 122 3.01 -13.44 -22.46
C PRO A 122 1.75 -13.87 -21.71
N LYS A 123 0.90 -12.92 -21.33
CA LYS A 123 -0.35 -13.19 -20.57
C LYS A 123 -1.25 -14.21 -21.28
N GLU A 124 -1.34 -14.17 -22.61
CA GLU A 124 -2.14 -15.11 -23.41
C GLU A 124 -1.64 -16.56 -23.30
N ILE A 125 -0.31 -16.75 -23.35
CA ILE A 125 0.31 -18.08 -23.19
C ILE A 125 0.11 -18.61 -21.77
N ILE A 126 0.18 -17.72 -20.78
CA ILE A 126 -0.13 -18.07 -19.37
C ILE A 126 -1.55 -18.60 -19.24
N LEU A 127 -2.54 -17.89 -19.79
CA LEU A 127 -3.94 -18.34 -19.73
C LEU A 127 -4.15 -19.67 -20.44
N LYS A 128 -3.61 -19.82 -21.66
CA LYS A 128 -3.73 -21.04 -22.44
C LYS A 128 -3.23 -22.27 -21.67
N ARG A 129 -1.99 -22.21 -21.15
CA ARG A 129 -1.40 -23.36 -20.44
C ARG A 129 -2.10 -23.64 -19.12
N ALA A 130 -2.56 -22.60 -18.42
CA ALA A 130 -3.35 -22.78 -17.20
C ALA A 130 -4.66 -23.53 -17.48
N ALA A 131 -5.33 -23.22 -18.58
CA ALA A 131 -6.55 -23.91 -19.02
C ALA A 131 -6.27 -25.37 -19.40
N GLU A 132 -5.27 -25.64 -20.24
CA GLU A 132 -4.89 -27.00 -20.65
C GLU A 132 -4.57 -27.91 -19.44
N LEU A 133 -3.86 -27.39 -18.44
CA LEU A 133 -3.57 -28.12 -17.21
C LEU A 133 -4.82 -28.37 -16.37
N ALA A 134 -5.72 -27.39 -16.27
CA ALA A 134 -6.98 -27.56 -15.56
C ALA A 134 -7.85 -28.64 -16.25
N GLU A 135 -8.03 -28.55 -17.57
CA GLU A 135 -8.76 -29.54 -18.37
C GLU A 135 -8.18 -30.94 -18.20
N ALA A 136 -6.86 -31.09 -18.26
CA ALA A 136 -6.20 -32.37 -18.07
C ALA A 136 -6.38 -32.95 -16.67
N LEU A 137 -6.57 -32.11 -15.64
CA LEU A 137 -6.84 -32.56 -14.27
C LEU A 137 -8.29 -33.01 -14.10
N TYR A 138 -9.25 -32.28 -14.66
CA TYR A 138 -10.67 -32.62 -14.53
C TYR A 138 -11.10 -33.78 -15.43
N SER A 139 -10.49 -33.92 -16.62
CA SER A 139 -10.78 -35.02 -17.54
C SER A 139 -10.20 -36.37 -17.11
N ARG A 140 -9.42 -36.42 -16.02
CA ARG A 140 -8.89 -37.67 -15.45
C ARG A 140 -9.85 -38.37 -14.49
N TYR A 141 -10.95 -37.73 -14.16
CA TYR A 141 -11.97 -38.25 -13.23
C TYR A 141 -13.27 -38.66 -13.95
N GLU A 142 -13.29 -38.61 -15.28
CA GLU A 142 -14.28 -39.28 -16.15
C GLU A 142 -13.68 -40.57 -16.72
#